data_AF-A0A2U3N4T0-F1
#
_entry.id   AF-A0A2U3N4T0-F1
#
_cell.length_a   1.000
_cell.length_b   1.000
_cell.length_c   1.000
_cell.angle_alpha   90.00
_cell.angle_beta   90.00
_cell.angle_gamma   90.00
#
_symmetry.space_group_name_H-M   'P 1'
#
loop_
_entity.id
_entity.type
_entity.pdbx_description
1 polymer ?
#
loop_
_entity_poly.entity_id
_entity_poly.type
_entity_poly.pdbx_seq_one_letter_code
_entity_poly.pdbx_strand_id
1 'polypeptide(L)'
;MNYGHDPKYFSFGALTWTLDQALRGLTADQMKRLPRVSAQEVDAYNQQIIKDTRYMGQSSLAYMKANMKENNGLRYIKLVSGKFGTFKISDKDCAGDGTVPWLSGKAPFNQAGVKQVFKMTGFDHQGSYNNIHVRRSVLYAIVQIIKENNIQPKFR
;
A
#
# COMPACT_ATOMS: atom_id res chain seq x y z
N MET A 1 0.27 -20.29 12.17
CA MET A 1 0.20 -19.27 11.10
C MET A 1 1.62 -18.97 10.62
N ASN A 2 1.82 -18.68 9.33
CA ASN A 2 3.08 -18.22 8.77
C ASN A 2 3.00 -16.74 8.33
N TYR A 3 4.13 -16.05 8.30
CA TYR A 3 4.25 -14.71 7.73
C TYR A 3 5.57 -14.52 6.99
N GLY A 4 5.57 -13.66 5.97
CA GLY A 4 6.78 -13.26 5.25
C GLY A 4 7.57 -12.19 6.00
N HIS A 5 8.87 -12.38 6.08
CA HIS A 5 9.83 -11.37 6.55
C HIS A 5 11.07 -11.48 5.68
N ASP A 6 10.92 -11.04 4.44
CA ASP A 6 11.96 -11.11 3.43
C ASP A 6 12.32 -9.69 2.96
N PRO A 7 13.58 -9.24 3.10
CA PRO A 7 14.04 -7.96 2.58
C PRO A 7 13.93 -7.84 1.05
N LYS A 8 13.76 -8.93 0.31
CA LYS A 8 13.48 -8.89 -1.13
C LYS A 8 12.09 -8.33 -1.44
N TYR A 9 11.14 -8.48 -0.51
CA TYR A 9 9.75 -8.12 -0.70
C TYR A 9 9.32 -7.04 0.28
N PHE A 10 9.55 -5.77 -0.10
CA PHE A 10 9.15 -4.62 0.68
C PHE A 10 7.63 -4.40 0.66
N SER A 11 7.10 -3.96 1.79
CA SER A 11 5.70 -3.61 2.09
C SER A 11 5.66 -2.25 2.78
N PHE A 12 4.47 -1.66 2.92
CA PHE A 12 4.28 -0.41 3.66
C PHE A 12 4.23 -0.71 5.16
N GLY A 13 5.34 -0.46 5.88
CA GLY A 13 5.40 -0.55 7.34
C GLY A 13 4.85 0.71 8.01
N ALA A 14 5.18 1.87 7.45
CA ALA A 14 4.54 3.13 7.76
C ALA A 14 3.97 3.79 6.49
N LEU A 15 2.94 4.60 6.66
CA LEU A 15 2.32 5.35 5.57
C LEU A 15 2.34 6.82 5.94
N THR A 16 3.18 7.59 5.26
CA THR A 16 3.24 9.03 5.42
C THR A 16 2.80 9.72 4.15
N TRP A 17 2.20 10.91 4.30
CA TRP A 17 1.81 11.76 3.18
C TRP A 17 2.68 13.00 3.20
N THR A 18 3.41 13.22 2.11
CA THR A 18 4.25 14.41 1.94
C THR A 18 3.62 15.34 0.93
N LEU A 19 3.49 16.62 1.29
CA LEU A 19 3.05 17.66 0.37
C LEU A 19 4.25 18.21 -0.40
N ASP A 20 4.07 18.45 -1.69
CA ASP A 20 5.08 19.03 -2.59
C ASP A 20 5.53 20.45 -2.22
N GLN A 21 4.86 21.10 -1.27
CA GLN A 21 5.19 22.43 -0.78
C GLN A 21 4.74 22.62 0.67
N ALA A 22 5.39 23.53 1.40
CA ALA A 22 4.96 23.88 2.74
C ALA A 22 3.69 24.75 2.69
N LEU A 23 2.67 24.38 3.47
CA LEU A 23 1.54 25.26 3.74
C LEU A 23 1.87 26.17 4.93
N ARG A 24 1.50 27.44 4.82
CA ARG A 24 1.72 28.45 5.86
C ARG A 24 0.39 29.06 6.30
N GLY A 25 0.33 29.52 7.54
CA GLY A 25 -0.84 30.24 8.07
C GLY A 25 -2.07 29.36 8.33
N LEU A 26 -1.89 28.04 8.48
CA LEU A 26 -2.97 27.11 8.81
C LEU A 26 -2.80 26.54 10.21
N THR A 27 -3.90 26.39 10.93
CA THR A 27 -3.93 25.64 12.19
C THR A 27 -3.90 24.14 11.93
N ALA A 28 -3.56 23.34 12.95
CA ALA A 28 -3.58 21.88 12.87
C ALA A 28 -4.95 21.32 12.45
N ASP A 29 -6.05 21.96 12.85
CA ASP A 29 -7.40 21.52 12.46
C ASP A 29 -7.77 21.92 11.03
N GLN A 30 -7.31 23.08 10.56
CA GLN A 30 -7.46 23.46 9.15
C GLN A 30 -6.68 22.50 8.23
N MET A 31 -5.50 22.06 8.65
CA MET A 31 -4.71 21.06 7.92
C MET A 31 -5.44 19.73 7.75
N LYS A 32 -6.24 19.30 8.74
CA LYS A 32 -7.05 18.07 8.64
C LYS A 32 -8.22 18.21 7.65
N ARG A 33 -8.66 19.44 7.37
CA ARG A 33 -9.85 19.75 6.54
C ARG A 33 -9.51 20.37 5.20
N LEU A 34 -8.27 20.19 4.73
CA LEU A 34 -7.85 20.74 3.43
C LEU A 34 -8.78 20.25 2.29
N PRO A 35 -9.27 21.17 1.44
CA PRO A 35 -10.22 20.85 0.39
C PRO A 35 -9.57 19.89 -0.60
N ARG A 36 -10.16 18.71 -0.73
CA ARG A 36 -9.74 17.69 -1.70
C ARG A 36 -10.29 18.05 -3.08
N VAL A 37 -9.43 18.00 -4.09
CA VAL A 37 -9.86 18.06 -5.49
C VAL A 37 -10.50 16.72 -5.87
N SER A 38 -11.70 16.77 -6.45
CA SER A 38 -12.43 15.59 -6.91
C SER A 38 -11.80 14.99 -8.19
N ALA A 39 -12.13 13.74 -8.50
CA ALA A 39 -11.69 13.11 -9.75
C ALA A 39 -12.18 13.89 -10.98
N GLN A 40 -13.41 14.41 -10.94
CA GLN A 40 -13.98 15.23 -12.02
C GLN A 40 -13.18 16.52 -12.26
N GLU A 41 -12.75 17.19 -11.19
CA GLU A 41 -11.90 18.38 -11.30
C GLU A 41 -10.50 18.07 -11.83
N VAL A 42 -9.93 16.92 -11.44
CA VAL A 42 -8.66 16.43 -12.00
C VAL A 42 -8.79 16.14 -13.49
N ASP A 43 -9.86 15.47 -13.90
CA ASP A 43 -10.13 15.16 -15.31
C ASP A 43 -10.35 16.44 -16.12
N ALA A 44 -11.12 17.40 -15.60
CA ALA A 44 -11.32 18.69 -16.24
C ALA A 44 -10.00 19.46 -16.42
N TYR A 45 -9.13 19.44 -15.41
CA TYR A 45 -7.79 20.01 -15.50
C TYR A 45 -6.95 19.33 -16.59
N ASN A 46 -6.92 17.99 -16.61
CA ASN A 46 -6.18 17.22 -17.61
C ASN A 46 -6.71 17.47 -19.02
N GLN A 47 -8.02 17.60 -19.21
CA GLN A 47 -8.61 17.96 -20.50
C GLN A 47 -8.18 19.35 -20.96
N GLN A 48 -8.02 20.30 -20.03
CA GLN A 48 -7.49 21.62 -20.39
C GLN A 48 -6.03 21.54 -20.84
N ILE A 49 -5.19 20.77 -20.14
CA ILE A 49 -3.80 20.53 -20.56
C ILE A 49 -3.74 19.94 -21.97
N ILE A 50 -4.59 18.95 -22.28
CA ILE A 50 -4.68 18.36 -23.62
C ILE A 50 -5.07 19.40 -24.66
N LYS A 51 -6.05 20.26 -24.37
CA LYS A 51 -6.46 21.35 -25.28
C LYS A 51 -5.32 22.34 -25.54
N ASP A 52 -4.60 22.75 -24.50
CA ASP A 52 -3.49 23.69 -24.61
C ASP A 52 -2.37 23.13 -25.51
N THR A 53 -2.10 21.83 -25.40
CA THR A 53 -1.03 21.18 -26.17
C THR A 53 -1.29 21.08 -27.67
N ARG A 54 -2.55 21.20 -28.12
CA ARG A 54 -2.90 21.16 -29.55
C ARG A 54 -2.22 22.26 -30.36
N TYR A 55 -1.83 23.36 -29.70
CA TYR A 55 -1.20 24.51 -30.33
C TYR A 55 0.32 24.57 -30.11
N MET A 56 0.91 23.58 -29.42
CA MET A 56 2.32 23.63 -28.96
C MET A 56 3.32 22.85 -29.85
N GLY A 57 2.86 22.12 -30.87
CA GLY A 57 3.73 21.37 -31.78
C GLY A 57 4.59 20.31 -31.07
N GLN A 58 5.89 20.24 -31.38
CA GLN A 58 6.82 19.21 -30.87
C GLN A 58 7.00 19.20 -29.33
N SER A 59 6.74 20.31 -28.65
CA SER A 59 6.86 20.42 -27.18
C SER A 59 5.65 19.87 -26.40
N SER A 60 4.56 19.52 -27.11
CA SER A 60 3.30 19.04 -26.52
C SER A 60 3.48 17.87 -25.55
N LEU A 61 4.28 16.88 -25.93
CA LEU A 61 4.42 15.64 -25.16
C LEU A 61 5.17 15.85 -23.84
N ALA A 62 6.22 16.68 -23.85
CA ALA A 62 6.95 17.08 -22.65
C ALA A 62 6.07 17.91 -21.70
N TYR A 63 5.29 18.84 -22.26
CA TYR A 63 4.36 19.66 -21.48
C TYR A 63 3.25 18.81 -20.83
N MET A 64 2.64 17.88 -21.57
CA MET A 64 1.64 16.95 -21.02
C MET A 64 2.21 16.16 -19.86
N LYS A 65 3.39 15.53 -20.05
CA LYS A 65 4.04 14.73 -19.00
C LYS A 65 4.34 15.52 -17.73
N ALA A 66 4.71 16.81 -17.87
CA ALA A 66 5.03 17.65 -16.73
C ALA A 66 3.79 18.16 -15.96
N ASN A 67 2.63 18.28 -16.63
CA ASN A 67 1.46 18.96 -16.05
C ASN A 67 0.28 18.04 -15.75
N MET A 68 0.09 16.96 -16.52
CA MET A 68 -1.02 16.02 -16.28
C MET A 68 -0.96 15.44 -14.86
N LYS A 69 -2.13 15.30 -14.26
CA LYS A 69 -2.32 14.81 -12.91
C LYS A 69 -2.81 13.36 -12.95
N GLU A 70 -2.16 12.51 -12.16
CA GLU A 70 -2.44 11.09 -12.07
C GLU A 70 -3.46 10.83 -10.97
N ASN A 71 -4.38 9.88 -11.18
CA ASN A 71 -5.41 9.52 -10.20
C ASN A 71 -5.03 8.29 -9.36
N ASN A 72 -3.73 7.97 -9.24
CA ASN A 72 -3.26 6.82 -8.48
C ASN A 72 -2.17 7.21 -7.49
N GLY A 73 -2.35 6.84 -6.21
CA GLY A 73 -1.36 7.10 -5.15
C GLY A 73 -1.14 8.58 -4.79
N LEU A 74 -1.89 9.51 -5.40
CA LEU A 74 -1.78 10.94 -5.17
C LEU A 74 -3.10 11.53 -4.66
N ARG A 75 -2.99 12.56 -3.83
CA ARG A 75 -4.12 13.40 -3.41
C ARG A 75 -3.82 14.84 -3.77
N TYR A 76 -4.73 15.49 -4.46
CA TYR A 76 -4.63 16.92 -4.78
C TYR A 76 -5.49 17.78 -3.87
N ILE A 77 -4.98 18.96 -3.54
CA ILE A 77 -5.71 20.02 -2.83
C ILE A 77 -5.70 21.30 -3.66
N LYS A 78 -6.77 22.09 -3.56
CA LYS A 78 -6.82 23.40 -4.22
C LYS A 78 -6.20 24.47 -3.31
N LEU A 79 -5.25 25.22 -3.84
CA LEU A 79 -4.61 26.34 -3.15
C LEU A 79 -5.37 27.64 -3.46
N VAL A 80 -5.18 28.66 -2.60
CA VAL A 80 -5.75 30.01 -2.82
C VAL A 80 -5.28 30.62 -4.15
N SER A 81 -4.07 30.26 -4.61
CA SER A 81 -3.53 30.66 -5.91
C SER A 81 -4.27 30.04 -7.12
N GLY A 82 -5.23 29.14 -6.89
CA GLY A 82 -5.89 28.37 -7.93
C GLY A 82 -5.09 27.16 -8.43
N LYS A 83 -3.82 27.03 -8.04
CA LYS A 83 -2.98 25.86 -8.34
C LYS A 83 -3.31 24.67 -7.44
N PHE A 84 -2.84 23.48 -7.82
CA PHE A 84 -2.93 22.28 -7.00
C PHE A 84 -1.67 22.07 -6.17
N GLY A 85 -1.85 21.70 -4.90
CA GLY A 85 -0.82 21.05 -4.09
C GLY A 85 -0.98 19.54 -4.13
N THR A 86 0.12 18.80 -4.14
CA THR A 86 0.13 17.35 -4.32
C THR A 86 0.65 16.65 -3.07
N PHE A 87 -0.22 15.85 -2.44
CA PHE A 87 0.19 14.87 -1.45
C PHE A 87 0.57 13.57 -2.15
N LYS A 88 1.78 13.09 -1.89
CA LYS A 88 2.28 11.78 -2.31
C LYS A 88 2.40 10.86 -1.09
N ILE A 89 1.99 9.61 -1.25
CA ILE A 89 2.25 8.54 -0.28
C ILE A 89 3.75 8.18 -0.27
N SER A 90 4.31 7.87 0.89
CA SER A 90 5.67 7.33 0.98
C SER A 90 5.83 6.02 0.22
N ASP A 91 7.05 5.70 -0.17
CA ASP A 91 7.38 4.39 -0.76
C ASP A 91 7.33 3.28 0.30
N LYS A 92 7.39 2.02 -0.16
CA LYS A 92 7.47 0.85 0.72
C LYS A 92 8.79 0.89 1.49
N ASP A 93 8.74 0.70 2.80
CA ASP A 93 9.85 0.99 3.72
C ASP A 93 10.20 -0.17 4.66
N CYS A 94 9.44 -1.26 4.62
CA CYS A 94 9.58 -2.37 5.56
C CYS A 94 9.61 -3.71 4.85
N ALA A 95 10.47 -4.63 5.30
CA ALA A 95 10.45 -6.02 4.82
C ALA A 95 9.09 -6.69 5.09
N GLY A 96 8.77 -7.72 4.31
CA GLY A 96 7.47 -8.39 4.41
C GLY A 96 7.34 -9.49 3.36
N ASP A 97 6.16 -9.58 2.77
CA ASP A 97 5.85 -10.43 1.62
C ASP A 97 5.47 -9.61 0.37
N GLY A 98 5.77 -8.30 0.34
CA GLY A 98 5.44 -7.44 -0.80
C GLY A 98 4.10 -6.72 -0.66
N THR A 99 3.23 -7.21 0.24
CA THR A 99 1.92 -6.61 0.55
C THR A 99 1.80 -6.32 2.05
N VAL A 100 2.08 -7.31 2.90
CA VAL A 100 1.97 -7.24 4.36
C VAL A 100 3.36 -7.07 4.98
N PRO A 101 3.62 -6.00 5.76
CA PRO A 101 4.90 -5.82 6.45
C PRO A 101 5.07 -6.86 7.57
N TRP A 102 6.31 -7.25 7.84
CA TRP A 102 6.62 -8.29 8.81
C TRP A 102 6.10 -7.97 10.23
N LEU A 103 6.00 -6.68 10.60
CA LEU A 103 5.43 -6.27 11.89
C LEU A 103 3.96 -6.69 12.01
N SER A 104 3.17 -6.44 10.97
CA SER A 104 1.77 -6.87 10.90
C SER A 104 1.67 -8.39 10.83
N GLY A 105 2.52 -9.04 10.04
CA GLY A 105 2.55 -10.51 9.94
C GLY A 105 2.91 -11.20 11.25
N LYS A 106 3.79 -10.58 12.06
CA LYS A 106 4.19 -11.07 13.39
C LYS A 106 3.14 -10.81 14.47
N ALA A 107 2.23 -9.85 14.28
CA ALA A 107 1.30 -9.39 15.32
C ALA A 107 0.57 -10.51 16.10
N PRO A 108 0.23 -11.66 15.48
CA PRO A 108 -0.41 -12.78 16.17
C PRO A 108 0.47 -13.52 17.20
N PHE A 109 1.81 -13.37 17.18
CA PHE A 109 2.74 -14.14 18.01
C PHE A 109 2.46 -14.07 19.52
N ASN A 110 1.89 -12.97 20.00
CA ASN A 110 1.58 -12.77 21.43
C ASN A 110 0.06 -12.73 21.71
N GLN A 111 -0.77 -13.14 20.75
CA GLN A 111 -2.22 -13.15 20.92
C GLN A 111 -2.66 -14.41 21.67
N ALA A 112 -3.63 -14.26 22.59
CA ALA A 112 -4.19 -15.39 23.32
C ALA A 112 -4.75 -16.44 22.34
N GLY A 113 -4.47 -17.72 22.61
CA GLY A 113 -4.89 -18.84 21.75
C GLY A 113 -3.97 -19.11 20.55
N VAL A 114 -3.01 -18.24 20.22
CA VAL A 114 -2.01 -18.51 19.18
C VAL A 114 -0.89 -19.37 19.75
N LYS A 115 -0.78 -20.62 19.27
CA LYS A 115 0.24 -21.58 19.74
C LYS A 115 1.55 -21.51 18.96
N GLN A 116 1.51 -21.10 17.70
CA GLN A 116 2.67 -21.13 16.81
C GLN A 116 2.57 -20.11 15.68
N VAL A 117 3.64 -19.35 15.50
CA VAL A 117 3.87 -18.49 14.34
C VAL A 117 5.20 -18.88 13.67
N PHE A 118 5.21 -18.92 12.34
CA PHE A 118 6.38 -19.25 11.54
C PHE A 118 6.85 -18.01 10.77
N LYS A 119 8.03 -17.49 11.12
CA LYS A 119 8.74 -16.48 10.32
C LYS A 119 9.34 -17.16 9.09
N MET A 120 9.07 -16.66 7.90
CA MET A 120 9.54 -17.26 6.65
C MET A 120 10.03 -16.24 5.63
N THR A 121 10.75 -16.72 4.62
CA THR A 121 11.32 -15.96 3.50
C THR A 121 11.09 -16.69 2.17
N GLY A 122 11.37 -16.03 1.06
CA GLY A 122 11.38 -16.65 -0.28
C GLY A 122 10.00 -16.73 -0.95
N PHE A 123 9.09 -15.81 -0.64
CA PHE A 123 7.81 -15.68 -1.35
C PHE A 123 7.29 -14.25 -1.28
N ASP A 124 6.55 -13.85 -2.33
CA ASP A 124 5.63 -12.73 -2.25
C ASP A 124 4.25 -13.18 -1.73
N HIS A 125 3.38 -12.21 -1.47
CA HIS A 125 2.07 -12.45 -0.88
C HIS A 125 1.24 -13.43 -1.72
N GLN A 126 1.17 -13.20 -3.03
CA GLN A 126 0.36 -14.01 -3.96
C GLN A 126 0.92 -15.42 -4.15
N GLY A 127 2.24 -15.56 -4.17
CA GLY A 127 2.94 -16.84 -4.35
C GLY A 127 3.21 -17.60 -3.05
N SER A 128 2.71 -17.14 -1.90
CA SER A 128 3.03 -17.70 -0.58
C SER A 128 2.79 -19.22 -0.49
N TYR A 129 1.67 -19.74 -1.00
CA TYR A 129 1.37 -21.18 -0.96
C TYR A 129 2.16 -22.04 -1.97
N ASN A 130 2.86 -21.44 -2.94
CA ASN A 130 3.80 -22.18 -3.79
C ASN A 130 5.09 -22.52 -3.03
N ASN A 131 5.41 -21.81 -1.96
CA ASN A 131 6.57 -22.07 -1.12
C ASN A 131 6.39 -23.37 -0.31
N ILE A 132 7.41 -24.24 -0.34
CA ILE A 132 7.37 -25.55 0.33
C ILE A 132 7.31 -25.42 1.86
N HIS A 133 7.96 -24.42 2.45
CA HIS A 133 7.96 -24.21 3.89
C HIS A 133 6.59 -23.74 4.38
N VAL A 134 5.93 -22.85 3.62
CA VAL A 134 4.55 -22.43 3.90
C VAL A 134 3.63 -23.64 3.93
N ARG A 135 3.65 -24.48 2.89
CA ARG A 135 2.85 -25.72 2.82
C ARG A 135 3.15 -26.67 3.99
N ARG A 136 4.42 -26.87 4.34
CA ARG A 136 4.81 -27.69 5.50
C ARG A 136 4.26 -27.14 6.82
N SER A 137 4.26 -25.82 7.01
CA SER A 137 3.72 -25.22 8.25
C SER A 137 2.21 -25.38 8.38
N VAL A 138 1.49 -25.37 7.26
CA VAL A 138 0.04 -25.62 7.21
C VAL A 138 -0.25 -27.07 7.57
N LEU A 139 0.46 -28.01 6.94
CA LEU A 139 0.34 -29.44 7.26
C LEU A 139 0.68 -29.73 8.74
N TYR A 140 1.74 -29.12 9.26
CA TYR A 140 2.09 -29.20 10.68
C TYR A 140 0.93 -28.72 11.56
N ALA A 141 0.36 -27.55 11.26
CA ALA A 141 -0.73 -26.99 12.04
C ALA A 141 -1.98 -27.90 12.03
N ILE A 142 -2.34 -28.46 10.87
CA ILE A 142 -3.44 -29.41 10.73
C ILE A 142 -3.20 -30.64 11.62
N VAL A 143 -2.01 -31.25 11.54
CA VAL A 143 -1.66 -32.42 12.35
C VAL A 143 -1.70 -32.12 13.85
N GLN A 144 -1.19 -30.95 14.26
CA GLN A 144 -1.26 -30.54 15.68
C GLN A 144 -2.70 -30.34 16.14
N ILE A 145 -3.54 -29.66 15.35
CA ILE A 145 -4.95 -29.45 15.70
C ILE A 145 -5.67 -30.80 15.87
N ILE A 146 -5.47 -31.75 14.94
CA ILE A 146 -6.04 -33.09 15.02
C ILE A 146 -5.60 -33.78 16.32
N LYS A 147 -4.30 -33.78 16.59
CA LYS A 147 -3.71 -34.44 17.77
C LYS A 147 -4.23 -33.83 19.07
N GLU A 148 -4.20 -32.50 19.20
CA GLU A 148 -4.58 -31.78 20.42
C GLU A 148 -6.07 -31.86 20.74
N ASN A 149 -6.92 -31.98 19.72
CA ASN A 149 -8.37 -32.08 19.88
C ASN A 149 -8.87 -33.52 19.82
N ASN A 150 -7.96 -34.51 19.77
CA ASN A 150 -8.27 -35.92 19.63
C ASN A 150 -9.29 -36.20 18.50
N ILE A 151 -9.14 -35.50 17.37
CA ILE A 151 -10.05 -35.62 16.23
C ILE A 151 -9.77 -36.97 15.57
N GLN A 152 -10.67 -37.91 15.77
CA GLN A 152 -10.60 -39.21 15.12
C GLN A 152 -11.21 -39.11 13.71
N PRO A 153 -10.62 -39.76 12.70
CA PRO A 153 -11.28 -39.91 11.41
C PRO A 153 -12.64 -40.56 11.63
N LYS A 154 -13.73 -39.91 11.16
CA LYS A 154 -14.99 -40.65 11.01
C LYS A 154 -14.73 -41.72 9.96
N PHE A 155 -14.89 -42.98 10.36
CA PHE A 155 -14.55 -44.16 9.59
C PHE A 155 -14.90 -44.05 8.09
N ARG A 156 -13.97 -44.50 7.25
CA ARG A 156 -14.22 -44.91 5.86
C ARG A 156 -14.87 -46.28 5.84
#